data_AF-A0A9E1KWD3-F1
#
_entry.id   AF-A0A9E1KWD3-F1
#
_cell.length_a   1.000
_cell.length_b   1.000
_cell.length_c   1.000
_cell.angle_alpha   90.00
_cell.angle_beta   90.00
_cell.angle_gamma   90.00
#
_symmetry.space_group_name_H-M   'P 1'
#
loop_
_entity.id
_entity.type
_entity.pdbx_description
1 polymer ?
#
loop_
_entity_poly.entity_id
_entity_poly.type
_entity_poly.pdbx_seq_one_letter_code
_entity_poly.pdbx_strand_id
1 'polypeptide(L)'
;MTNKKELVSVFSPMEGSALYSSSLGNILIGCPPEILKALLKYHLPMPDTIVIPGTLYKNASSQACLEFPFYHFLFIQQGLARGKKLKVYAEKSTCVKLVDMLRVTLLGPNEKEALEVEEKFNVPKESDKQKIKQIINETRYLALKKKNGDIYSIDDMIEFIPLKVGDKEPVYPAFEDHPEITIHRTDKNDFTIECEKKYECSVNINKVQSPAYRIKATKITPEELKKKNTFSVRCLGASEGFDPTQPSNGFLFRMNGKWVLWDCPAYLHLHLKAIGISYQDIDAIFMSHIHEDHLDIMQSVRKNKKSDLYTTPEIFHCMILKLMTVLNCSYTKATSYYNFNPIYANRPFELFKSTFEVFYSVHSIPALGLRLSVPKKNGTSKFFLSGDNMSKRVIQKMDEDKVFTKKRKKEVENFLPDNAKFDAAFVDAGSGMIHGDPQDYFNNEGVVYYMHTGKSIENIPKNHQLLKSGMKVNIH
;
A
#
# COMPACT_ATOMS: atom_id res chain seq x y z
N MET A 1 -22.27 46.94 3.10
CA MET A 1 -21.52 45.93 3.88
C MET A 1 -20.93 44.94 2.90
N THR A 2 -19.67 45.10 2.53
CA THR A 2 -18.95 44.16 1.67
C THR A 2 -18.81 42.84 2.43
N ASN A 3 -19.39 41.75 1.91
CA ASN A 3 -19.10 40.41 2.38
C ASN A 3 -17.57 40.23 2.37
N LYS A 4 -16.93 40.22 3.54
CA LYS A 4 -15.51 39.88 3.66
C LYS A 4 -15.36 38.47 3.10
N LYS A 5 -14.77 38.36 1.92
CA LYS A 5 -14.49 37.09 1.26
C LYS A 5 -13.68 36.23 2.22
N GLU A 6 -14.17 35.02 2.51
CA GLU A 6 -13.44 34.08 3.35
C GLU A 6 -12.18 33.63 2.61
N LEU A 7 -11.00 33.96 3.14
CA LEU A 7 -9.70 33.71 2.50
C LEU A 7 -9.23 32.26 2.66
N VAL A 8 -9.72 31.59 3.71
CA VAL A 8 -9.38 30.21 4.03
C VAL A 8 -10.65 29.45 4.37
N SER A 9 -10.92 28.36 3.63
CA SER A 9 -11.96 27.39 3.93
C SER A 9 -11.39 26.21 4.72
N VAL A 10 -12.11 25.75 5.75
CA VAL A 10 -11.67 24.68 6.64
C VAL A 10 -12.58 23.45 6.47
N PHE A 11 -11.97 22.28 6.32
CA PHE A 11 -12.67 21.00 6.20
C PHE A 11 -12.08 19.99 7.19
N SER A 12 -12.88 19.01 7.60
CA SER A 12 -12.45 17.85 8.40
C SER A 12 -12.70 16.58 7.59
N PRO A 13 -11.77 16.16 6.71
CA PRO A 13 -12.00 15.03 5.80
C PRO A 13 -12.32 13.73 6.55
N MET A 14 -11.63 13.51 7.67
CA MET A 14 -11.86 12.39 8.58
C MET A 14 -11.20 12.63 9.96
N GLU A 15 -11.55 11.81 10.94
CA GLU A 15 -10.97 11.84 12.29
C GLU A 15 -9.44 11.86 12.25
N GLY A 16 -8.82 12.78 13.01
CA GLY A 16 -7.37 12.96 13.03
C GLY A 16 -6.82 13.79 11.86
N SER A 17 -7.67 14.44 11.06
CA SER A 17 -7.22 15.31 9.97
C SER A 17 -8.04 16.60 9.84
N ALA A 18 -7.41 17.64 9.32
CA ALA A 18 -8.04 18.90 8.93
C ALA A 18 -7.40 19.44 7.65
N LEU A 19 -8.19 20.03 6.77
CA LEU A 19 -7.75 20.62 5.51
C LEU A 19 -8.07 22.10 5.50
N TYR A 20 -7.06 22.93 5.24
CA TYR A 20 -7.18 24.38 5.07
C TYR A 20 -6.92 24.71 3.61
N SER A 21 -7.90 25.31 2.95
CA SER A 21 -7.82 25.63 1.53
C SER A 21 -7.88 27.13 1.30
N SER A 22 -7.02 27.62 0.42
CA SER A 22 -6.93 29.02 0.01
C SER A 22 -6.61 29.12 -1.48
N SER A 23 -6.60 30.33 -2.01
CA SER A 23 -6.14 30.59 -3.39
C SER A 23 -4.64 30.31 -3.59
N LEU A 24 -3.83 30.37 -2.54
CA LEU A 24 -2.37 30.15 -2.61
C LEU A 24 -1.98 28.67 -2.59
N GLY A 25 -2.81 27.83 -1.98
CA GLY A 25 -2.57 26.40 -1.81
C GLY A 25 -3.40 25.78 -0.70
N ASN A 26 -3.17 24.49 -0.45
CA ASN A 26 -3.98 23.66 0.43
C ASN A 26 -3.10 22.90 1.44
N ILE A 27 -3.37 23.09 2.74
CA ILE A 27 -2.63 22.49 3.86
C ILE A 27 -3.47 21.37 4.48
N LEU A 28 -2.99 20.12 4.39
CA LEU A 28 -3.57 18.99 5.09
C LEU A 28 -2.78 18.73 6.39
N ILE A 29 -3.42 18.88 7.54
CA ILE A 29 -2.87 18.53 8.85
C ILE A 29 -3.40 17.15 9.23
N GLY A 30 -2.50 16.21 9.55
CA GLY A 30 -2.85 14.81 9.79
C GLY A 30 -3.04 14.02 8.48
N CYS A 31 -2.41 12.85 8.40
CA CYS A 31 -2.40 12.04 7.19
C CYS A 31 -2.76 10.57 7.51
N PRO A 32 -4.02 10.28 7.84
CA PRO A 32 -4.46 8.94 8.20
C PRO A 32 -4.58 8.00 7.00
N PRO A 33 -4.75 6.67 7.21
CA PRO A 33 -4.86 5.72 6.11
C PRO A 33 -5.99 6.09 5.14
N GLU A 34 -5.72 5.97 3.84
CA GLU A 34 -6.71 6.27 2.79
C GLU A 34 -7.29 7.70 2.82
N ILE A 35 -6.59 8.68 3.40
CA ILE A 35 -7.02 10.08 3.40
C ILE A 35 -7.32 10.60 1.98
N LEU A 36 -6.57 10.16 0.96
CA LEU A 36 -6.85 10.51 -0.43
C LEU A 36 -8.27 10.10 -0.85
N LYS A 37 -8.73 8.91 -0.45
CA LYS A 37 -10.08 8.43 -0.75
C LYS A 37 -11.15 9.33 -0.12
N ALA A 38 -10.91 9.82 1.11
CA ALA A 38 -11.80 10.78 1.75
C ALA A 38 -11.84 12.11 0.97
N LEU A 39 -10.67 12.65 0.59
CA LEU A 39 -10.57 13.88 -0.20
C LEU A 39 -11.33 13.76 -1.54
N LEU A 40 -11.13 12.64 -2.25
CA LEU A 40 -11.81 12.36 -3.51
C LEU A 40 -13.32 12.17 -3.34
N LYS A 41 -13.75 11.40 -2.33
CA LYS A 41 -15.18 11.14 -2.06
C LYS A 41 -15.96 12.42 -1.79
N TYR A 42 -15.38 13.33 -1.02
CA TYR A 42 -16.02 14.57 -0.60
C TYR A 42 -15.71 15.75 -1.53
N HIS A 43 -15.04 15.51 -2.67
CA HIS A 43 -14.64 16.52 -3.65
C HIS A 43 -13.89 17.70 -3.03
N LEU A 44 -12.98 17.41 -2.09
CA LEU A 44 -12.21 18.41 -1.37
C LEU A 44 -10.98 18.87 -2.17
N PRO A 45 -10.48 20.10 -1.92
CA PRO A 45 -9.24 20.59 -2.51
C PRO A 45 -8.05 19.67 -2.19
N MET A 46 -7.20 19.42 -3.19
CA MET A 46 -6.07 18.51 -3.04
C MET A 46 -4.86 19.23 -2.42
N PRO A 47 -4.21 18.65 -1.41
CA PRO A 47 -3.08 19.28 -0.74
C PRO A 47 -1.84 19.32 -1.64
N ASP A 48 -1.07 20.40 -1.50
CA ASP A 48 0.33 20.47 -1.92
C ASP A 48 1.28 20.64 -0.71
N THR A 49 0.70 20.79 0.49
CA THR A 49 1.39 20.85 1.76
C THR A 49 0.73 19.90 2.76
N ILE A 50 1.52 19.05 3.41
CA ILE A 50 1.08 18.11 4.44
C ILE A 50 1.82 18.41 5.75
N VAL A 51 1.11 18.39 6.88
CA VAL A 51 1.65 18.60 8.22
C VAL A 51 1.40 17.35 9.04
N ILE A 52 2.47 16.70 9.49
CA ILE A 52 2.42 15.47 10.27
C ILE A 52 2.35 15.82 11.76
N PRO A 53 1.32 15.37 12.49
CA PRO A 53 1.20 15.62 13.92
C PRO A 53 2.26 14.86 14.71
N GLY A 54 2.50 15.26 15.97
CA GLY A 54 3.45 14.55 16.84
C GLY A 54 2.96 13.17 17.28
N THR A 55 1.67 12.87 17.12
CA THR A 55 1.11 11.53 17.32
C THR A 55 1.05 10.79 15.99
N LEU A 56 2.03 9.93 15.74
CA LEU A 56 2.18 9.23 14.46
C LEU A 56 1.26 8.03 14.27
N TYR A 57 0.65 7.52 15.34
CA TYR A 57 -0.35 6.45 15.27
C TYR A 57 -1.24 6.46 16.51
N LYS A 58 -2.49 5.98 16.36
CA LYS A 58 -3.40 5.68 17.47
C LYS A 58 -4.44 4.66 17.01
N ASN A 59 -4.97 3.85 17.93
CA ASN A 59 -6.06 2.90 17.64
C ASN A 59 -5.81 1.99 16.41
N ALA A 60 -4.56 1.51 16.24
CA ALA A 60 -4.12 0.69 15.11
C ALA A 60 -4.15 1.38 13.74
N SER A 61 -4.16 2.71 13.68
CA SER A 61 -4.05 3.50 12.45
C SER A 61 -2.86 4.46 12.51
N SER A 62 -2.16 4.59 11.38
CA SER A 62 -1.07 5.57 11.17
C SER A 62 -1.61 7.01 11.02
N GLN A 63 -0.73 8.00 11.14
CA GLN A 63 -0.97 9.42 10.79
C GLN A 63 0.06 9.95 9.80
N ALA A 64 0.84 9.05 9.22
CA ALA A 64 1.89 9.31 8.25
C ALA A 64 1.69 8.46 6.98
N CYS A 65 0.46 8.39 6.47
CA CYS A 65 0.09 7.72 5.24
C CYS A 65 0.19 8.67 4.02
N LEU A 66 1.42 9.12 3.71
CA LEU A 66 1.64 10.14 2.68
C LEU A 66 1.64 9.60 1.24
N GLU A 67 1.67 8.29 1.03
CA GLU A 67 1.98 7.68 -0.26
C GLU A 67 0.99 8.09 -1.35
N PHE A 68 -0.31 7.89 -1.12
CA PHE A 68 -1.32 8.24 -2.11
C PHE A 68 -1.55 9.75 -2.29
N PRO A 69 -1.57 10.58 -1.23
CA PRO A 69 -1.52 12.04 -1.38
C PRO A 69 -0.32 12.51 -2.22
N PHE A 70 0.85 11.90 -2.01
CA PHE A 70 2.06 12.18 -2.78
C PHE A 70 1.92 11.74 -4.24
N TYR A 71 1.44 10.52 -4.52
CA TYR A 71 1.20 10.05 -5.88
C TYR A 71 0.17 10.92 -6.61
N HIS A 72 -0.89 11.36 -5.93
CA HIS A 72 -1.85 12.31 -6.50
C HIS A 72 -1.17 13.64 -6.85
N PHE A 73 -0.32 14.19 -5.96
CA PHE A 73 0.46 15.39 -6.25
C PHE A 73 1.39 15.22 -7.47
N LEU A 74 2.07 14.08 -7.57
CA LEU A 74 2.99 13.79 -8.66
C LEU A 74 2.27 13.63 -10.01
N PHE A 75 1.27 12.76 -10.07
CA PHE A 75 0.74 12.26 -11.34
C PHE A 75 -0.55 12.93 -11.79
N ILE A 76 -1.37 13.42 -10.86
CA ILE A 76 -2.65 14.08 -11.18
C ILE A 76 -2.49 15.59 -11.16
N GLN A 77 -1.92 16.13 -10.08
CA GLN A 77 -1.64 17.57 -10.00
C GLN A 77 -0.41 17.98 -10.82
N GLN A 78 0.38 17.03 -11.33
CA GLN A 78 1.60 17.28 -12.09
C GLN A 78 2.56 18.24 -11.39
N GLY A 79 2.70 18.10 -10.06
CA GLY A 79 3.46 19.03 -9.22
C GLY A 79 4.88 19.29 -9.73
N LEU A 80 5.63 18.22 -10.02
CA LEU A 80 7.00 18.32 -10.53
C LEU A 80 7.07 18.97 -11.92
N ALA A 81 6.13 18.67 -12.81
CA ALA A 81 6.09 19.28 -14.14
C ALA A 81 5.82 20.79 -14.07
N ARG A 82 5.15 21.24 -13.00
CA ARG A 82 4.95 22.66 -12.66
C ARG A 82 6.11 23.27 -11.86
N GLY A 83 7.21 22.54 -11.66
CA GLY A 83 8.36 23.01 -10.88
C GLY A 83 8.12 23.10 -9.38
N LYS A 84 7.09 22.42 -8.84
CA LYS A 84 6.75 22.40 -7.42
C LYS A 84 7.15 21.07 -6.77
N LYS A 85 7.53 21.12 -5.49
CA LYS A 85 7.68 19.95 -4.61
C LYS A 85 6.50 19.88 -3.65
N LEU A 86 6.18 18.67 -3.19
CA LEU A 86 5.24 18.51 -2.08
C LEU A 86 5.94 19.01 -0.80
N LYS A 87 5.31 19.90 -0.03
CA LYS A 87 5.87 20.33 1.25
C LYS A 87 5.38 19.41 2.36
N VAL A 88 6.29 18.95 3.21
CA VAL A 88 5.96 18.10 4.37
C VAL A 88 6.55 18.68 5.64
N TYR A 89 5.68 19.20 6.51
CA TYR A 89 6.06 19.72 7.81
C TYR A 89 5.96 18.61 8.87
N ALA A 90 6.99 18.41 9.67
CA ALA A 90 6.98 17.45 10.79
C ALA A 90 8.06 17.79 11.82
N GLU A 91 8.12 17.08 12.95
CA GLU A 91 9.31 17.16 13.81
C GLU A 91 10.56 16.73 13.04
N LYS A 92 11.72 17.33 13.33
CA LYS A 92 12.98 17.03 12.64
C LYS A 92 13.31 15.52 12.62
N SER A 93 13.09 14.84 13.74
CA SER A 93 13.30 13.39 13.85
C SER A 93 12.35 12.58 12.95
N THR A 94 11.11 13.04 12.80
CA THR A 94 10.12 12.45 11.89
C THR A 94 10.47 12.73 10.44
N CYS A 95 10.88 13.95 10.07
CA CYS A 95 11.34 14.28 8.71
C CYS A 95 12.41 13.31 8.22
N VAL A 96 13.45 13.06 9.03
CA VAL A 96 14.54 12.14 8.67
C VAL A 96 14.02 10.73 8.38
N LYS A 97 13.09 10.22 9.19
CA LYS A 97 12.51 8.88 9.01
C LYS A 97 11.55 8.81 7.82
N LEU A 98 10.81 9.88 7.55
CA LEU A 98 9.91 9.97 6.40
C LEU A 98 10.65 9.88 5.06
N VAL A 99 11.87 10.41 4.97
CA VAL A 99 12.72 10.27 3.77
C VAL A 99 12.94 8.80 3.45
N ASP A 100 13.41 8.01 4.41
CA ASP A 100 13.66 6.58 4.22
C ASP A 100 12.38 5.80 3.91
N MET A 101 11.29 6.10 4.64
CA MET A 101 9.98 5.49 4.43
C MET A 101 9.48 5.71 2.99
N LEU A 102 9.48 6.97 2.52
CA LEU A 102 8.98 7.30 1.18
C LEU A 102 9.93 6.84 0.08
N ARG A 103 11.24 6.78 0.35
CA ARG A 103 12.23 6.21 -0.57
C ARG A 103 11.92 4.74 -0.85
N VAL A 104 11.72 3.91 0.19
CA VAL A 104 11.41 2.49 -0.03
C VAL A 104 10.04 2.28 -0.63
N THR A 105 9.07 3.16 -0.31
CA THR A 105 7.77 3.15 -0.96
C THR A 105 7.87 3.34 -2.46
N LEU A 106 8.65 4.31 -2.92
CA LEU A 106 8.71 4.66 -4.34
C LEU A 106 9.72 3.82 -5.15
N LEU A 107 10.84 3.45 -4.53
CA LEU A 107 11.99 2.87 -5.22
C LEU A 107 12.33 1.45 -4.75
N GLY A 108 11.70 0.97 -3.67
CA GLY A 108 12.07 -0.29 -3.03
C GLY A 108 13.44 -0.22 -2.32
N PRO A 109 14.01 -1.36 -1.94
CA PRO A 109 15.36 -1.42 -1.38
C PRO A 109 16.40 -1.11 -2.45
N ASN A 110 17.53 -0.51 -2.08
CA ASN A 110 18.67 -0.45 -3.00
C ASN A 110 19.39 -1.81 -3.07
N GLU A 111 20.28 -1.99 -4.05
CA GLU A 111 20.97 -3.27 -4.26
C GLU A 111 21.74 -3.74 -3.02
N LYS A 112 22.44 -2.83 -2.34
CA LYS A 112 23.22 -3.17 -1.13
C LYS A 112 22.29 -3.65 -0.02
N GLU A 113 21.22 -2.90 0.26
CA GLU A 113 20.20 -3.27 1.23
C GLU A 113 19.63 -4.65 0.93
N ALA A 114 19.24 -4.91 -0.33
CA ALA A 114 18.63 -6.17 -0.74
C ALA A 114 19.59 -7.37 -0.68
N LEU A 115 20.90 -7.16 -0.86
CA LEU A 115 21.90 -8.25 -0.82
C LEU A 115 22.44 -8.54 0.59
N GLU A 116 22.40 -7.57 1.51
CA GLU A 116 22.93 -7.69 2.88
C GLU A 116 21.83 -7.97 3.93
N VAL A 117 20.56 -7.91 3.53
CA VAL A 117 19.41 -8.01 4.43
C VAL A 117 19.33 -9.31 5.23
N GLU A 118 19.72 -10.45 4.65
CA GLU A 118 19.68 -11.75 5.34
C GLU A 118 20.65 -11.78 6.51
N GLU A 119 21.84 -11.20 6.31
CA GLU A 119 22.83 -11.03 7.38
C GLU A 119 22.33 -10.08 8.45
N LYS A 120 21.71 -8.96 8.05
CA LYS A 120 21.13 -7.98 8.95
C LYS A 120 20.04 -8.57 9.85
N PHE A 121 19.26 -9.53 9.35
CA PHE A 121 18.22 -10.22 10.12
C PHE A 121 18.70 -11.51 10.80
N ASN A 122 19.96 -11.91 10.60
CA ASN A 122 20.50 -13.18 11.07
C ASN A 122 19.65 -14.39 10.65
N VAL A 123 19.24 -14.41 9.38
CA VAL A 123 18.53 -15.53 8.74
C VAL A 123 19.46 -16.28 7.78
N PRO A 124 19.14 -17.52 7.39
CA PRO A 124 19.92 -18.26 6.40
C PRO A 124 20.12 -17.45 5.10
N LYS A 125 21.35 -17.43 4.58
CA LYS A 125 21.72 -16.71 3.36
C LYS A 125 21.30 -17.48 2.11
N GLU A 126 20.00 -17.50 1.86
CA GLU A 126 19.39 -18.37 0.86
C GLU A 126 18.99 -17.62 -0.42
N SER A 127 18.98 -16.29 -0.43
CA SER A 127 18.57 -15.49 -1.58
C SER A 127 19.44 -15.73 -2.82
N ASP A 128 18.80 -15.89 -3.99
CA ASP A 128 19.49 -15.89 -5.28
C ASP A 128 19.94 -14.45 -5.61
N LYS A 129 21.21 -14.15 -5.36
CA LYS A 129 21.78 -12.81 -5.56
C LYS A 129 21.64 -12.30 -7.00
N GLN A 130 21.69 -13.19 -8.00
CA GLN A 130 21.51 -12.78 -9.40
C GLN A 130 20.06 -12.41 -9.66
N LYS A 131 19.11 -13.19 -9.11
CA LYS A 131 17.69 -12.85 -9.16
C LYS A 131 17.41 -11.53 -8.45
N ILE A 132 17.95 -11.29 -7.25
CA ILE A 132 17.77 -10.01 -6.55
C ILE A 132 18.27 -8.82 -7.40
N LYS A 133 19.49 -8.91 -7.96
CA LYS A 133 20.00 -7.86 -8.86
C LYS A 133 19.10 -7.64 -10.08
N GLN A 134 18.58 -8.72 -10.66
CA GLN A 134 17.61 -8.65 -11.77
C GLN A 134 16.33 -7.90 -11.36
N ILE A 135 15.77 -8.18 -10.18
CA ILE A 135 14.58 -7.48 -9.67
C ILE A 135 14.88 -5.99 -9.42
N ILE A 136 16.04 -5.66 -8.84
CA ILE A 136 16.44 -4.26 -8.65
C ILE A 136 16.62 -3.52 -9.98
N ASN A 137 17.12 -4.18 -11.02
CA ASN A 137 17.21 -3.60 -12.36
C ASN A 137 15.83 -3.32 -12.97
N GLU A 138 14.88 -4.23 -12.78
CA GLU A 138 13.47 -4.05 -13.20
C GLU A 138 12.84 -2.83 -12.53
N THR A 139 12.95 -2.70 -11.20
CA THR A 139 12.35 -1.58 -10.45
C THR A 139 13.00 -0.25 -10.82
N ARG A 140 14.33 -0.22 -11.01
CA ARG A 140 15.05 0.99 -11.48
C ARG A 140 14.66 1.39 -12.91
N TYR A 141 14.37 0.43 -13.78
CA TYR A 141 13.85 0.73 -15.11
C TYR A 141 12.46 1.38 -15.02
N LEU A 142 11.61 0.92 -14.11
CA LEU A 142 10.24 1.42 -13.92
C LEU A 142 10.16 2.73 -13.11
N ALA A 143 11.22 3.07 -12.38
CA ALA A 143 11.28 4.28 -11.57
C ALA A 143 11.13 5.56 -12.41
N LEU A 144 10.55 6.60 -11.80
CA LEU A 144 10.37 7.91 -12.41
C LEU A 144 11.74 8.54 -12.72
N LYS A 145 11.95 8.94 -13.99
CA LYS A 145 13.21 9.52 -14.47
C LYS A 145 13.08 11.01 -14.78
N LYS A 146 14.13 11.75 -14.48
CA LYS A 146 14.37 13.13 -14.91
C LYS A 146 14.63 13.17 -16.42
N LYS A 147 14.61 14.37 -17.01
CA LYS A 147 14.90 14.58 -18.45
C LYS A 147 16.29 14.08 -18.87
N ASN A 148 17.26 14.06 -17.95
CA ASN A 148 18.62 13.56 -18.21
C ASN A 148 18.76 12.04 -18.03
N GLY A 149 17.68 11.32 -17.68
CA GLY A 149 17.68 9.88 -17.47
C GLY A 149 17.92 9.43 -16.02
N ASP A 150 18.30 10.33 -15.12
CA ASP A 150 18.51 9.98 -13.70
C ASP A 150 17.18 9.71 -13.00
N ILE A 151 17.20 8.81 -12.02
CA ILE A 151 16.02 8.54 -11.17
C ILE A 151 15.80 9.71 -10.21
N TYR A 152 14.55 10.14 -10.03
CA TYR A 152 14.20 11.12 -9.01
C TYR A 152 14.50 10.58 -7.60
N SER A 153 15.24 11.36 -6.81
CA SER A 153 15.36 11.14 -5.36
C SER A 153 14.15 11.74 -4.62
N ILE A 154 13.92 11.32 -3.38
CA ILE A 154 12.85 11.89 -2.55
C ILE A 154 13.04 13.40 -2.39
N ASP A 155 14.26 13.87 -2.17
CA ASP A 155 14.55 15.31 -2.01
C ASP A 155 14.32 16.12 -3.29
N ASP A 156 14.34 15.47 -4.47
CA ASP A 156 13.94 16.13 -5.72
C ASP A 156 12.44 16.40 -5.78
N MET A 157 11.63 15.65 -5.02
CA MET A 157 10.17 15.64 -5.16
C MET A 157 9.42 16.20 -3.95
N ILE A 158 10.05 16.12 -2.78
CA ILE A 158 9.47 16.50 -1.49
C ILE A 158 10.43 17.44 -0.77
N GLU A 159 9.88 18.51 -0.22
CA GLU A 159 10.59 19.40 0.69
C GLU A 159 10.15 19.10 2.13
N PHE A 160 11.06 18.56 2.94
CA PHE A 160 10.79 18.31 4.36
C PHE A 160 11.19 19.52 5.20
N ILE A 161 10.24 20.05 5.96
CA ILE A 161 10.40 21.29 6.72
C ILE A 161 10.20 20.98 8.21
N PRO A 162 11.25 21.04 9.04
CA PRO A 162 11.11 20.83 10.48
C PRO A 162 10.17 21.87 11.11
N LEU A 163 9.24 21.41 11.95
CA LEU A 163 8.30 22.24 12.70
C LEU A 163 8.08 21.64 14.11
N LYS A 164 8.82 22.13 15.11
CA LYS A 164 8.64 21.71 16.52
C LYS A 164 7.56 22.56 17.20
N VAL A 165 7.14 22.14 18.39
CA VAL A 165 6.23 22.91 19.23
C VAL A 165 6.84 24.28 19.54
N GLY A 166 6.06 25.34 19.33
CA GLY A 166 6.45 26.74 19.45
C GLY A 166 6.95 27.37 18.14
N ASP A 167 7.21 26.59 17.08
CA ASP A 167 7.65 27.15 15.79
C ASP A 167 6.47 27.75 15.01
N LYS A 168 6.71 28.91 14.43
CA LYS A 168 5.81 29.59 13.48
C LYS A 168 6.54 29.81 12.16
N GLU A 169 5.97 29.28 11.08
CA GLU A 169 6.58 29.29 9.74
C GLU A 169 5.60 29.82 8.68
N PRO A 170 6.07 30.62 7.71
CA PRO A 170 5.28 30.96 6.53
C PRO A 170 5.15 29.74 5.61
N VAL A 171 3.93 29.30 5.35
CA VAL A 171 3.64 28.15 4.47
C VAL A 171 3.50 28.61 3.02
N TYR A 172 2.71 29.67 2.83
CA TYR A 172 2.54 30.37 1.56
C TYR A 172 2.84 31.85 1.78
N PRO A 173 3.93 32.37 1.20
CA PRO A 173 4.21 33.81 1.19
C PRO A 173 3.06 34.60 0.56
N ALA A 174 2.91 35.86 0.97
CA ALA A 174 1.97 36.78 0.31
C ALA A 174 2.28 36.89 -1.19
N PHE A 175 1.24 36.94 -2.02
CA PHE A 175 1.36 37.05 -3.47
C PHE A 175 0.21 37.89 -4.02
N GLU A 176 0.54 39.00 -4.70
CA GLU A 176 -0.44 39.99 -5.16
C GLU A 176 -1.37 40.43 -4.01
N ASP A 177 -2.69 40.34 -4.20
CA ASP A 177 -3.69 40.72 -3.21
C ASP A 177 -4.00 39.57 -2.21
N HIS A 178 -3.22 38.49 -2.23
CA HIS A 178 -3.38 37.36 -1.32
C HIS A 178 -2.40 37.44 -0.14
N PRO A 179 -2.91 37.51 1.11
CA PRO A 179 -2.05 37.62 2.28
C PRO A 179 -1.29 36.33 2.56
N GLU A 180 -0.17 36.45 3.29
CA GLU A 180 0.62 35.32 3.75
C GLU A 180 -0.19 34.38 4.63
N ILE A 181 0.07 33.08 4.48
CA ILE A 181 -0.49 32.03 5.32
C ILE A 181 0.63 31.42 6.15
N THR A 182 0.52 31.53 7.46
CA THR A 182 1.48 30.96 8.42
C THR A 182 0.88 29.78 9.17
N ILE A 183 1.73 28.86 9.58
CA ILE A 183 1.41 27.79 10.52
C ILE A 183 2.22 27.96 11.79
N HIS A 184 1.57 27.85 12.95
CA HIS A 184 2.21 27.80 14.26
C HIS A 184 1.83 26.49 14.94
N ARG A 185 2.82 25.68 15.33
CA ARG A 185 2.57 24.46 16.10
C ARG A 185 2.50 24.78 17.59
N THR A 186 1.31 24.89 18.14
CA THR A 186 1.09 25.30 19.53
C THR A 186 1.27 24.17 20.53
N ASP A 187 1.02 22.93 20.13
CA ASP A 187 1.30 21.71 20.93
C ASP A 187 1.57 20.51 20.00
N LYS A 188 1.72 19.32 20.56
CA LYS A 188 2.06 18.07 19.86
C LYS A 188 1.14 17.80 18.67
N ASN A 189 -0.16 17.98 18.82
CA ASN A 189 -1.17 17.74 17.79
C ASN A 189 -2.04 18.97 17.52
N ASP A 190 -1.64 20.13 18.04
CA ASP A 190 -2.41 21.36 17.98
C ASP A 190 -1.63 22.42 17.21
N PHE A 191 -2.35 23.08 16.31
CA PHE A 191 -1.78 24.02 15.35
C PHE A 191 -2.68 25.25 15.25
N THR A 192 -2.10 26.35 14.81
CA THR A 192 -2.81 27.55 14.40
C THR A 192 -2.43 27.87 12.97
N ILE A 193 -3.41 28.08 12.11
CA ILE A 193 -3.23 28.66 10.77
C ILE A 193 -3.64 30.13 10.84
N GLU A 194 -2.81 31.04 10.34
CA GLU A 194 -3.13 32.48 10.30
C GLU A 194 -3.09 33.01 8.87
N CYS A 195 -4.17 33.67 8.47
CA CYS A 195 -4.35 34.37 7.19
C CYS A 195 -5.31 35.54 7.43
N GLU A 196 -4.79 36.68 7.92
CA GLU A 196 -5.51 37.81 8.55
C GLU A 196 -6.36 37.47 9.80
N LYS A 197 -6.93 36.26 9.84
CA LYS A 197 -7.65 35.65 10.95
C LYS A 197 -6.89 34.43 11.44
N LYS A 198 -7.09 34.11 12.72
CA LYS A 198 -6.55 32.93 13.39
C LYS A 198 -7.54 31.77 13.27
N TYR A 199 -7.05 30.60 12.87
CA TYR A 199 -7.80 29.36 12.82
C TYR A 199 -7.11 28.31 13.68
N GLU A 200 -7.75 27.90 14.77
CA GLU A 200 -7.22 26.86 15.65
C GLU A 200 -7.56 25.48 15.11
N CYS A 201 -6.59 24.57 15.19
CA CYS A 201 -6.68 23.21 14.69
C CYS A 201 -6.22 22.23 15.76
N SER A 202 -7.06 21.25 16.09
CA SER A 202 -6.65 20.10 16.88
C SER A 202 -6.92 18.83 16.09
N VAL A 203 -5.87 18.05 15.83
CA VAL A 203 -5.99 16.73 15.19
C VAL A 203 -5.81 15.58 16.19
N ASN A 204 -6.15 15.84 17.46
CA ASN A 204 -6.19 14.82 18.49
C ASN A 204 -7.19 13.71 18.13
N ILE A 205 -6.70 12.48 17.98
CA ILE A 205 -7.51 11.31 17.66
C ILE A 205 -8.21 10.83 18.93
N ASN A 206 -9.52 11.02 19.03
CA ASN A 206 -10.30 10.62 20.20
C ASN A 206 -11.15 9.38 19.94
N LYS A 207 -11.38 9.05 18.67
CA LYS A 207 -12.16 7.89 18.23
C LYS A 207 -11.35 6.97 17.35
N VAL A 208 -11.86 5.75 17.14
CA VAL A 208 -11.33 4.84 16.13
C VAL A 208 -11.61 5.45 14.76
N GLN A 209 -10.58 5.53 13.94
CA GLN A 209 -10.70 6.06 12.57
C GLN A 209 -11.36 5.02 11.68
N SER A 210 -12.20 5.47 10.76
CA SER A 210 -12.95 4.62 9.84
C SER A 210 -12.76 5.07 8.40
N PRO A 211 -12.84 4.15 7.43
CA PRO A 211 -12.71 4.50 6.02
C PRO A 211 -13.86 5.40 5.55
N ALA A 212 -13.63 6.12 4.45
CA ALA A 212 -14.66 6.93 3.79
C ALA A 212 -15.73 6.07 3.09
N TYR A 213 -15.54 4.76 2.96
CA TYR A 213 -16.50 3.84 2.33
C TYR A 213 -17.14 2.88 3.34
N ARG A 214 -18.22 2.23 2.92
CA ARG A 214 -18.84 1.16 3.71
C ARG A 214 -18.09 -0.15 3.51
N ILE A 215 -17.61 -0.74 4.60
CA ILE A 215 -17.04 -2.10 4.58
C ILE A 215 -18.15 -3.12 4.26
N LYS A 216 -17.95 -3.88 3.18
CA LYS A 216 -18.79 -5.01 2.79
C LYS A 216 -18.12 -6.30 3.26
N ALA A 217 -18.90 -7.22 3.83
CA ALA A 217 -18.36 -8.47 4.34
C ALA A 217 -19.40 -9.60 4.30
N THR A 218 -18.97 -10.78 3.85
CA THR A 218 -19.70 -12.04 4.08
C THR A 218 -19.21 -12.66 5.39
N LYS A 219 -20.09 -12.65 6.40
CA LYS A 219 -19.81 -13.23 7.72
C LYS A 219 -19.46 -14.71 7.62
N ILE A 220 -18.59 -15.16 8.52
CA ILE A 220 -18.29 -16.58 8.67
C ILE A 220 -19.50 -17.30 9.28
N THR A 221 -19.89 -18.43 8.71
CA THR A 221 -20.97 -19.27 9.24
C THR A 221 -20.44 -20.32 10.21
N PRO A 222 -21.27 -20.83 11.14
CA PRO A 222 -20.90 -21.95 12.00
C PRO A 222 -20.47 -23.20 11.23
N GLU A 223 -21.04 -23.50 10.06
CA GLU A 223 -20.61 -24.65 9.25
C GLU A 223 -19.18 -24.47 8.74
N GLU A 224 -18.81 -23.26 8.32
CA GLU A 224 -17.48 -22.98 7.84
C GLU A 224 -16.41 -23.13 8.92
N LEU A 225 -16.71 -22.72 10.16
CA LEU A 225 -15.82 -22.95 11.29
C LEU A 225 -15.58 -24.44 11.54
N LYS A 226 -16.59 -25.28 11.32
CA LYS A 226 -16.52 -26.74 11.52
C LYS A 226 -15.79 -27.46 10.38
N LYS A 227 -15.81 -26.93 9.15
CA LYS A 227 -15.16 -27.55 7.99
C LYS A 227 -13.63 -27.48 8.12
N LYS A 228 -12.99 -28.64 8.28
CA LYS A 228 -11.53 -28.78 8.40
C LYS A 228 -10.80 -28.84 7.07
N ASN A 229 -11.43 -29.39 6.03
CA ASN A 229 -10.86 -29.48 4.68
C ASN A 229 -11.68 -28.58 3.74
N THR A 230 -11.27 -27.32 3.64
CA THR A 230 -11.89 -26.31 2.77
C THR A 230 -10.79 -25.39 2.27
N PHE A 231 -11.01 -24.83 1.09
CA PHE A 231 -10.24 -23.72 0.59
C PHE A 231 -11.18 -22.64 0.05
N SER A 232 -11.14 -21.47 0.66
CA SER A 232 -11.84 -20.30 0.15
C SER A 232 -11.04 -19.03 0.38
N VAL A 233 -11.32 -18.03 -0.45
CA VAL A 233 -10.71 -16.70 -0.38
C VAL A 233 -11.80 -15.68 -0.14
N ARG A 234 -11.71 -14.94 0.95
CA ARG A 234 -12.51 -13.73 1.17
C ARG A 234 -11.74 -12.51 0.70
N CYS A 235 -12.38 -11.73 -0.15
CA CYS A 235 -11.88 -10.45 -0.59
C CYS A 235 -12.24 -9.38 0.45
N LEU A 236 -11.23 -8.89 1.20
CA LEU A 236 -11.39 -7.78 2.13
C LEU A 236 -11.53 -6.48 1.34
N GLY A 237 -10.71 -6.34 0.30
CA GLY A 237 -10.89 -5.40 -0.79
C GLY A 237 -10.24 -5.90 -2.08
N ALA A 238 -10.64 -5.28 -3.19
CA ALA A 238 -10.27 -5.67 -4.56
C ALA A 238 -10.01 -4.44 -5.46
N SER A 239 -9.99 -3.24 -4.88
CA SER A 239 -9.81 -2.00 -5.62
C SER A 239 -8.40 -1.43 -5.45
N GLU A 240 -8.18 -0.28 -6.05
CA GLU A 240 -6.93 0.47 -6.08
C GLU A 240 -6.97 1.67 -5.11
N GLY A 241 -5.82 2.28 -4.85
CA GLY A 241 -5.72 3.35 -3.86
C GLY A 241 -6.37 4.69 -4.26
N PHE A 242 -6.70 4.91 -5.54
CA PHE A 242 -7.44 6.10 -6.00
C PHE A 242 -8.96 5.92 -6.05
N ASP A 243 -9.51 4.72 -5.84
CA ASP A 243 -10.97 4.52 -5.81
C ASP A 243 -11.55 4.94 -4.44
N PRO A 244 -12.34 6.03 -4.36
CA PRO A 244 -12.88 6.51 -3.08
C PRO A 244 -14.01 5.65 -2.52
N THR A 245 -14.51 4.67 -3.29
CA THR A 245 -15.75 3.96 -3.00
C THR A 245 -15.56 2.54 -2.50
N GLN A 246 -14.35 1.98 -2.65
CA GLN A 246 -14.04 0.60 -2.26
C GLN A 246 -12.71 0.50 -1.49
N PRO A 247 -12.59 -0.50 -0.62
CA PRO A 247 -11.30 -0.84 0.00
C PRO A 247 -10.28 -1.32 -1.03
N SER A 248 -9.04 -0.98 -0.76
CA SER A 248 -7.88 -1.49 -1.50
C SER A 248 -7.66 -2.98 -1.27
N ASN A 249 -6.77 -3.58 -2.05
CA ASN A 249 -6.53 -5.03 -2.07
C ASN A 249 -6.17 -5.64 -0.71
N GLY A 250 -6.76 -6.79 -0.44
CA GLY A 250 -6.41 -7.63 0.70
C GLY A 250 -7.26 -8.88 0.74
N PHE A 251 -6.64 -10.03 1.04
CA PHE A 251 -7.32 -11.32 0.96
C PHE A 251 -7.16 -12.11 2.25
N LEU A 252 -8.25 -12.74 2.68
CA LEU A 252 -8.27 -13.66 3.80
C LEU A 252 -8.53 -15.07 3.28
N PHE A 253 -7.50 -15.91 3.33
CA PHE A 253 -7.59 -17.31 2.95
C PHE A 253 -8.07 -18.14 4.14
N ARG A 254 -9.07 -18.99 3.89
CA ARG A 254 -9.47 -20.07 4.77
C ARG A 254 -8.99 -21.37 4.16
N MET A 255 -7.98 -22.01 4.74
CA MET A 255 -7.42 -23.26 4.23
C MET A 255 -7.09 -24.22 5.37
N ASN A 256 -7.48 -25.49 5.27
CA ASN A 256 -7.11 -26.54 6.23
C ASN A 256 -7.33 -26.19 7.72
N GLY A 257 -8.42 -25.47 8.03
CA GLY A 257 -8.72 -25.03 9.38
C GLY A 257 -7.92 -23.80 9.86
N LYS A 258 -7.16 -23.16 8.97
CA LYS A 258 -6.30 -21.99 9.23
C LYS A 258 -6.79 -20.73 8.54
N TRP A 259 -6.46 -19.58 9.12
CA TRP A 259 -6.72 -18.25 8.58
C TRP A 259 -5.40 -17.58 8.20
N VAL A 260 -5.21 -17.34 6.91
CA VAL A 260 -4.00 -16.71 6.37
C VAL A 260 -4.37 -15.41 5.71
N LEU A 261 -3.73 -14.31 6.13
CA LEU A 261 -3.84 -13.04 5.44
C LEU A 261 -2.81 -12.97 4.31
N TRP A 262 -3.26 -12.49 3.16
CA TRP A 262 -2.40 -12.00 2.10
C TRP A 262 -2.64 -10.50 2.01
N ASP A 263 -1.62 -9.73 2.36
CA ASP A 263 -1.64 -8.29 2.57
C ASP A 263 -2.47 -7.82 3.79
N CYS A 264 -2.21 -6.60 4.23
CA CYS A 264 -2.84 -5.97 5.40
C CYS A 264 -3.45 -4.62 5.00
N PRO A 265 -4.64 -4.61 4.38
CA PRO A 265 -5.26 -3.38 3.90
C PRO A 265 -5.58 -2.43 5.06
N ALA A 266 -5.73 -1.14 4.74
CA ALA A 266 -6.20 -0.14 5.68
C ALA A 266 -7.47 -0.61 6.42
N TYR A 267 -7.52 -0.31 7.72
CA TYR A 267 -8.64 -0.69 8.58
C TYR A 267 -8.93 -2.19 8.68
N LEU A 268 -7.95 -3.06 8.43
CA LEU A 268 -8.08 -4.52 8.56
C LEU A 268 -8.84 -4.98 9.81
N HIS A 269 -8.59 -4.36 10.97
CA HIS A 269 -9.31 -4.68 12.20
C HIS A 269 -10.85 -4.52 12.08
N LEU A 270 -11.32 -3.52 11.32
CA LEU A 270 -12.75 -3.34 11.01
C LEU A 270 -13.25 -4.37 10.00
N HIS A 271 -12.43 -4.72 8.99
CA HIS A 271 -12.77 -5.78 8.04
C HIS A 271 -12.94 -7.14 8.72
N LEU A 272 -12.00 -7.53 9.60
CA LEU A 272 -12.07 -8.78 10.37
C LEU A 272 -13.31 -8.78 11.28
N LYS A 273 -13.56 -7.67 12.00
CA LYS A 273 -14.77 -7.52 12.83
C LYS A 273 -16.05 -7.67 12.02
N ALA A 274 -16.11 -7.11 10.82
CA ALA A 274 -17.29 -7.22 9.94
C ALA A 274 -17.53 -8.66 9.46
N ILE A 275 -16.46 -9.45 9.29
CA ILE A 275 -16.51 -10.88 8.94
C ILE A 275 -16.86 -11.76 10.15
N GLY A 276 -16.58 -11.29 11.37
CA GLY A 276 -16.88 -12.00 12.62
C GLY A 276 -15.69 -12.76 13.20
N ILE A 277 -14.45 -12.40 12.83
CA ILE A 277 -13.23 -12.90 13.48
C ILE A 277 -12.41 -11.75 14.04
N SER A 278 -11.49 -12.10 14.92
CA SER A 278 -10.50 -11.21 15.51
C SER A 278 -9.16 -11.34 14.81
N TYR A 279 -8.27 -10.38 15.02
CA TYR A 279 -6.88 -10.50 14.55
C TYR A 279 -6.16 -11.71 15.17
N GLN A 280 -6.58 -12.12 16.38
CA GLN A 280 -6.00 -13.22 17.12
C GLN A 280 -6.26 -14.57 16.43
N ASP A 281 -7.33 -14.66 15.63
CA ASP A 281 -7.67 -15.85 14.86
C ASP A 281 -6.77 -16.05 13.63
N ILE A 282 -6.00 -15.04 13.22
CA ILE A 282 -5.09 -15.11 12.07
C ILE A 282 -3.85 -15.92 12.45
N ASP A 283 -3.57 -16.98 11.68
CA ASP A 283 -2.45 -17.89 11.87
C ASP A 283 -1.15 -17.41 11.20
N ALA A 284 -1.25 -16.75 10.04
CA ALA A 284 -0.09 -16.24 9.30
C ALA A 284 -0.45 -15.01 8.46
N ILE A 285 0.54 -14.14 8.24
CA ILE A 285 0.45 -12.98 7.35
C ILE A 285 1.50 -13.15 6.26
N PHE A 286 1.05 -13.12 5.01
CA PHE A 286 1.89 -13.01 3.84
C PHE A 286 1.84 -11.58 3.33
N MET A 287 3.00 -11.00 3.02
CA MET A 287 3.07 -9.65 2.44
C MET A 287 3.60 -9.72 1.02
N SER A 288 2.80 -9.24 0.08
CA SER A 288 3.16 -9.18 -1.34
C SER A 288 4.20 -8.11 -1.59
N HIS A 289 3.97 -6.91 -1.08
CA HIS A 289 4.86 -5.74 -1.15
C HIS A 289 4.40 -4.69 -0.14
N ILE A 290 4.97 -3.47 -0.21
CA ILE A 290 4.78 -2.46 0.83
C ILE A 290 3.93 -1.26 0.45
N HIS A 291 3.35 -1.16 -0.75
CA HIS A 291 2.50 0.00 -1.06
C HIS A 291 1.31 0.10 -0.09
N GLU A 292 0.86 1.33 0.16
CA GLU A 292 -0.14 1.61 1.21
C GLU A 292 -1.49 0.94 0.94
N ASP A 293 -1.85 0.72 -0.32
CA ASP A 293 -3.06 0.03 -0.73
C ASP A 293 -3.01 -1.49 -0.48
N HIS A 294 -1.83 -2.04 -0.13
CA HIS A 294 -1.63 -3.42 0.32
C HIS A 294 -1.22 -3.49 1.80
N LEU A 295 -0.66 -2.42 2.35
CA LEU A 295 -0.09 -2.40 3.69
C LEU A 295 -0.37 -1.08 4.41
N ASP A 296 -1.38 -1.09 5.29
CA ASP A 296 -1.36 -0.25 6.48
C ASP A 296 -0.49 -0.94 7.54
N ILE A 297 0.74 -0.44 7.69
CA ILE A 297 1.76 -1.05 8.53
C ILE A 297 1.30 -1.25 9.98
N MET A 298 0.44 -0.35 10.50
CA MET A 298 -0.07 -0.46 11.86
C MET A 298 -1.11 -1.58 12.01
N GLN A 299 -1.78 -1.97 10.94
CA GLN A 299 -2.66 -3.13 10.95
C GLN A 299 -1.87 -4.43 11.08
N SER A 300 -0.62 -4.49 10.58
CA SER A 300 0.18 -5.73 10.65
C SER A 300 0.66 -6.09 12.07
N VAL A 301 0.64 -5.11 12.98
CA VAL A 301 1.17 -5.22 14.35
C VAL A 301 0.11 -5.71 15.33
N ARG A 302 0.46 -6.70 16.14
CA ARG A 302 -0.38 -7.22 17.24
C ARG A 302 0.03 -6.63 18.58
N LYS A 303 -0.95 -6.36 19.46
CA LYS A 303 -0.72 -5.78 20.80
C LYS A 303 0.01 -6.72 21.77
N ASN A 304 -0.34 -8.01 21.77
CA ASN A 304 0.05 -8.98 22.82
C ASN A 304 0.80 -10.23 22.30
N LYS A 305 1.08 -10.31 21.00
CA LYS A 305 1.78 -11.45 20.37
C LYS A 305 2.59 -10.89 19.20
N LYS A 306 3.68 -11.55 18.81
CA LYS A 306 4.30 -11.29 17.51
C LYS A 306 3.41 -11.83 16.38
N SER A 307 3.38 -11.14 15.25
CA SER A 307 2.75 -11.65 14.03
C SER A 307 3.69 -12.62 13.32
N ASP A 308 3.21 -13.81 12.98
CA ASP A 308 3.92 -14.76 12.11
C ASP A 308 3.85 -14.24 10.67
N LEU A 309 4.97 -13.69 10.18
CA LEU A 309 5.04 -12.94 8.91
C LEU A 309 5.91 -13.68 7.89
N TYR A 310 5.42 -13.79 6.67
CA TYR A 310 6.04 -14.49 5.55
C TYR A 310 6.17 -13.53 4.36
N THR A 311 7.40 -13.20 3.98
CA THR A 311 7.72 -12.43 2.77
C THR A 311 9.21 -12.60 2.46
N THR A 312 9.69 -12.06 1.35
CA THR A 312 11.12 -12.10 1.04
C THR A 312 11.89 -11.13 1.94
N PRO A 313 13.16 -11.42 2.27
CA PRO A 313 13.97 -10.60 3.17
C PRO A 313 13.98 -9.10 2.83
N GLU A 314 14.11 -8.74 1.56
CA GLU A 314 14.19 -7.36 1.10
C GLU A 314 12.84 -6.61 1.22
N ILE A 315 11.71 -7.29 1.03
CA ILE A 315 10.38 -6.72 1.28
C ILE A 315 10.16 -6.52 2.78
N PHE A 316 10.59 -7.48 3.61
CA PHE A 316 10.54 -7.33 5.06
C PHE A 316 11.39 -6.14 5.54
N HIS A 317 12.57 -5.92 4.96
CA HIS A 317 13.39 -4.74 5.26
C HIS A 317 12.66 -3.43 4.99
N CYS A 318 12.04 -3.30 3.82
CA CYS A 318 11.23 -2.13 3.49
C CYS A 318 10.04 -1.95 4.46
N MET A 319 9.40 -3.05 4.85
CA MET A 319 8.33 -3.05 5.85
C MET A 319 8.81 -2.53 7.22
N ILE A 320 10.01 -2.95 7.66
CA ILE A 320 10.61 -2.48 8.93
C ILE A 320 10.94 -0.99 8.87
N LEU A 321 11.41 -0.46 7.73
CA LEU A 321 11.65 0.98 7.55
C LEU A 321 10.34 1.79 7.64
N LYS A 322 9.23 1.28 7.09
CA LYS A 322 7.90 1.87 7.31
C LYS A 322 7.50 1.84 8.78
N LEU A 323 7.63 0.68 9.44
CA LEU A 323 7.18 0.53 10.83
C LEU A 323 7.98 1.39 11.81
N MET A 324 9.31 1.46 11.67
CA MET A 324 10.14 2.25 12.59
C MET A 324 9.86 3.76 12.48
N THR A 325 9.39 4.21 11.32
CA THR A 325 8.95 5.58 11.09
C THR A 325 7.65 5.84 11.83
N VAL A 326 6.62 5.02 11.60
CA VAL A 326 5.31 5.20 12.24
C VAL A 326 5.36 5.00 13.76
N LEU A 327 6.09 4.00 14.25
CA LEU A 327 6.30 3.79 15.69
C LEU A 327 7.31 4.74 16.32
N ASN A 328 8.00 5.55 15.51
CA ASN A 328 9.14 6.37 15.92
C ASN A 328 10.18 5.60 16.77
N CYS A 329 10.48 4.34 16.42
CA CYS A 329 11.37 3.47 17.18
C CYS A 329 12.65 3.10 16.40
N SER A 330 13.49 2.24 16.98
CA SER A 330 14.69 1.71 16.31
C SER A 330 14.34 0.57 15.36
N TYR A 331 15.22 0.30 14.40
CA TYR A 331 15.09 -0.83 13.47
C TYR A 331 14.91 -2.17 14.21
N THR A 332 15.71 -2.43 15.24
CA THR A 332 15.63 -3.65 16.08
C THR A 332 14.29 -3.73 16.82
N LYS A 333 13.80 -2.60 17.36
CA LYS A 333 12.51 -2.57 18.04
C LYS A 333 11.37 -2.85 17.06
N ALA A 334 11.37 -2.23 15.88
CA ALA A 334 10.39 -2.50 14.83
C ALA A 334 10.42 -3.98 14.39
N THR A 335 11.61 -4.55 14.19
CA THR A 335 11.77 -5.98 13.85
C THR A 335 11.17 -6.90 14.92
N SER A 336 11.28 -6.54 16.20
CA SER A 336 10.82 -7.37 17.32
C SER A 336 9.30 -7.63 17.36
N TYR A 337 8.49 -6.88 16.61
CA TYR A 337 7.04 -7.08 16.53
C TYR A 337 6.63 -8.30 15.69
N TYR A 338 7.56 -8.88 14.93
CA TYR A 338 7.30 -9.99 14.02
C TYR A 338 8.08 -11.24 14.41
N ASN A 339 7.46 -12.39 14.20
CA ASN A 339 8.17 -13.63 13.98
C ASN A 339 8.38 -13.74 12.47
N PHE A 340 9.56 -13.36 12.01
CA PHE A 340 9.87 -13.30 10.58
C PHE A 340 10.25 -14.68 10.05
N ASN A 341 9.51 -15.15 9.05
CA ASN A 341 9.73 -16.41 8.36
C ASN A 341 10.10 -16.08 6.90
N PRO A 342 11.40 -16.01 6.55
CA PRO A 342 11.80 -15.68 5.19
C PRO A 342 11.31 -16.73 4.21
N ILE A 343 10.77 -16.28 3.09
CA ILE A 343 10.40 -17.12 1.95
C ILE A 343 11.15 -16.65 0.71
N TYR A 344 11.38 -17.56 -0.24
CA TYR A 344 12.22 -17.29 -1.41
C TYR A 344 11.47 -17.59 -2.71
N ALA A 345 11.58 -16.67 -3.66
CA ALA A 345 10.90 -16.79 -4.95
C ALA A 345 11.30 -18.07 -5.70
N ASN A 346 10.29 -18.75 -6.26
CA ASN A 346 10.39 -20.00 -7.01
C ASN A 346 10.96 -21.17 -6.22
N ARG A 347 10.78 -21.17 -4.90
CA ARG A 347 11.06 -22.31 -4.01
C ARG A 347 9.78 -22.73 -3.31
N PRO A 348 9.09 -23.78 -3.79
CA PRO A 348 7.92 -24.30 -3.13
C PRO A 348 8.23 -24.74 -1.70
N PHE A 349 7.35 -24.45 -0.75
CA PHE A 349 7.46 -24.89 0.63
C PHE A 349 6.09 -25.30 1.20
N GLU A 350 6.11 -26.17 2.20
CA GLU A 350 4.90 -26.67 2.84
C GLU A 350 4.53 -25.85 4.06
N LEU A 351 3.28 -25.37 4.11
CA LEU A 351 2.70 -24.71 5.27
C LEU A 351 1.22 -25.05 5.37
N PHE A 352 0.75 -25.37 6.58
CA PHE A 352 -0.66 -25.74 6.81
C PHE A 352 -1.18 -26.84 5.86
N LYS A 353 -0.34 -27.84 5.58
CA LYS A 353 -0.62 -28.95 4.64
C LYS A 353 -0.89 -28.49 3.21
N SER A 354 -0.35 -27.34 2.82
CA SER A 354 -0.51 -26.77 1.49
C SER A 354 0.87 -26.36 0.96
N THR A 355 1.06 -26.47 -0.35
CA THR A 355 2.29 -26.05 -1.01
C THR A 355 2.16 -24.60 -1.46
N PHE A 356 2.99 -23.73 -0.92
CA PHE A 356 3.11 -22.33 -1.32
C PHE A 356 4.34 -22.15 -2.21
N GLU A 357 4.19 -21.46 -3.34
CA GLU A 357 5.32 -21.01 -4.16
C GLU A 357 5.09 -19.54 -4.52
N VAL A 358 5.91 -18.65 -3.98
CA VAL A 358 5.90 -17.23 -4.36
C VAL A 358 6.82 -16.98 -5.53
N PHE A 359 6.56 -15.93 -6.30
CA PHE A 359 7.41 -15.48 -7.39
C PHE A 359 7.41 -13.96 -7.43
N TYR A 360 8.48 -13.34 -7.94
CA TYR A 360 8.46 -11.89 -8.15
C TYR A 360 7.61 -11.56 -9.37
N SER A 361 6.53 -10.80 -9.16
CA SER A 361 5.82 -10.14 -10.25
C SER A 361 6.68 -9.00 -10.82
N VAL A 362 6.27 -8.42 -11.95
CA VAL A 362 6.94 -7.23 -12.50
C VAL A 362 6.19 -6.01 -11.97
N HIS A 363 6.79 -5.25 -11.07
CA HIS A 363 6.17 -4.07 -10.45
C HIS A 363 7.21 -2.97 -10.17
N SER A 364 6.75 -1.78 -9.83
CA SER A 364 7.57 -0.59 -9.53
C SER A 364 8.51 -0.76 -8.32
N ILE A 365 8.18 -1.66 -7.39
CA ILE A 365 9.04 -2.12 -6.29
C ILE A 365 9.00 -3.66 -6.24
N PRO A 366 9.91 -4.35 -5.51
CA PRO A 366 9.82 -5.80 -5.39
C PRO A 366 8.45 -6.22 -4.84
N ALA A 367 7.76 -7.07 -5.60
CA ALA A 367 6.43 -7.53 -5.27
C ALA A 367 6.27 -9.02 -5.58
N LEU A 368 5.41 -9.69 -4.83
CA LEU A 368 5.21 -11.14 -4.92
C LEU A 368 3.82 -11.47 -5.47
N GLY A 369 3.80 -12.47 -6.35
CA GLY A 369 2.64 -13.30 -6.63
C GLY A 369 2.73 -14.66 -5.94
N LEU A 370 1.68 -15.46 -6.03
CA LEU A 370 1.53 -16.76 -5.37
C LEU A 370 0.94 -17.82 -6.31
N ARG A 371 1.56 -19.00 -6.30
CA ARG A 371 0.94 -20.27 -6.68
C ARG A 371 0.71 -21.09 -5.42
N LEU A 372 -0.53 -21.52 -5.21
CA LEU A 372 -0.94 -22.24 -4.00
C LEU A 372 -1.63 -23.54 -4.37
N SER A 373 -1.18 -24.63 -3.78
CA SER A 373 -1.78 -25.96 -3.92
C SER A 373 -2.33 -26.44 -2.58
N VAL A 374 -3.65 -26.62 -2.48
CA VAL A 374 -4.34 -27.06 -1.26
C VAL A 374 -4.98 -28.43 -1.48
N PRO A 375 -4.62 -29.46 -0.69
CA PRO A 375 -5.23 -30.79 -0.80
C PRO A 375 -6.74 -30.74 -0.58
N LYS A 376 -7.49 -31.52 -1.38
CA LYS A 376 -8.92 -31.79 -1.20
C LYS A 376 -9.17 -33.30 -1.08
N LYS A 377 -10.41 -33.73 -0.79
CA LYS A 377 -10.74 -35.16 -0.61
C LYS A 377 -10.21 -36.03 -1.75
N ASN A 378 -10.35 -35.57 -3.00
CA ASN A 378 -9.85 -36.23 -4.20
C ASN A 378 -8.99 -35.24 -5.00
N GLY A 379 -7.66 -35.30 -4.82
CA GLY A 379 -6.69 -34.46 -5.53
C GLY A 379 -6.35 -33.15 -4.82
N THR A 380 -5.99 -32.14 -5.60
CA THR A 380 -5.46 -30.86 -5.10
C THR A 380 -6.14 -29.72 -5.84
N SER A 381 -6.47 -28.64 -5.13
CA SER A 381 -6.92 -27.40 -5.77
C SER A 381 -5.74 -26.47 -5.97
N LYS A 382 -5.67 -25.83 -7.14
CA LYS A 382 -4.63 -24.90 -7.54
C LYS A 382 -5.22 -23.49 -7.60
N PHE A 383 -4.58 -22.57 -6.89
CA PHE A 383 -4.91 -21.16 -6.89
C PHE A 383 -3.72 -20.34 -7.37
N PHE A 384 -4.01 -19.31 -8.16
CA PHE A 384 -3.03 -18.34 -8.63
C PHE A 384 -3.42 -16.95 -8.16
N LEU A 385 -2.44 -16.17 -7.73
CA LEU A 385 -2.57 -14.75 -7.44
C LEU A 385 -1.38 -14.03 -8.08
N SER A 386 -1.63 -13.09 -8.99
CA SER A 386 -0.55 -12.39 -9.68
C SER A 386 0.29 -11.51 -8.75
N GLY A 387 -0.30 -11.02 -7.65
CA GLY A 387 0.15 -9.79 -7.00
C GLY A 387 -0.07 -8.59 -7.93
N ASP A 388 0.46 -7.43 -7.56
CA ASP A 388 0.53 -6.30 -8.50
C ASP A 388 1.50 -6.64 -9.62
N ASN A 389 1.09 -6.42 -10.86
CA ASN A 389 1.87 -6.82 -12.01
C ASN A 389 1.64 -5.90 -13.21
N MET A 390 2.70 -5.54 -13.91
CA MET A 390 2.65 -4.75 -15.13
C MET A 390 1.86 -5.46 -16.25
N SER A 391 1.17 -4.67 -17.07
CA SER A 391 0.57 -5.17 -18.33
C SER A 391 1.60 -5.86 -19.23
N LYS A 392 1.15 -6.85 -20.02
CA LYS A 392 1.99 -7.56 -21.01
C LYS A 392 2.65 -6.59 -21.98
N ARG A 393 1.98 -5.48 -22.35
CA ARG A 393 2.55 -4.42 -23.18
C ARG A 393 3.80 -3.78 -22.56
N VAL A 394 3.75 -3.44 -21.28
CA VAL A 394 4.91 -2.85 -20.57
C VAL A 394 6.02 -3.89 -20.42
N ILE A 395 5.67 -5.13 -20.08
CA ILE A 395 6.62 -6.25 -20.00
C ILE A 395 7.32 -6.45 -21.35
N GLN A 396 6.59 -6.44 -22.46
CA GLN A 396 7.18 -6.56 -23.79
C GLN A 396 8.17 -5.41 -24.07
N LYS A 397 7.81 -4.18 -23.69
CA LYS A 397 8.72 -3.03 -23.85
C LYS A 397 10.00 -3.18 -23.02
N MET A 398 9.90 -3.67 -21.79
CA MET A 398 11.06 -3.96 -20.94
C MET A 398 11.97 -5.03 -21.57
N ASP A 399 11.38 -6.04 -22.23
CA ASP A 399 12.13 -7.07 -22.93
C ASP A 399 12.87 -6.51 -24.17
N GLU A 400 12.18 -5.69 -24.98
CA GLU A 400 12.78 -4.99 -26.13
C GLU A 400 13.97 -4.12 -25.71
N ASP A 401 13.87 -3.48 -24.54
CA ASP A 401 14.93 -2.68 -23.94
C ASP A 401 16.00 -3.51 -23.20
N LYS A 402 15.93 -4.85 -23.29
CA LYS A 402 16.88 -5.81 -22.72
C LYS A 402 17.02 -5.72 -21.21
N VAL A 403 15.94 -5.36 -20.50
CA VAL A 403 15.89 -5.33 -19.04
C VAL A 403 15.93 -6.74 -18.45
N PHE A 404 15.34 -7.72 -19.14
CA PHE A 404 15.29 -9.11 -18.68
C PHE A 404 16.48 -9.94 -19.15
N THR A 405 17.04 -10.74 -18.25
CA THR A 405 17.79 -11.94 -18.66
C THR A 405 16.88 -12.96 -19.33
N LYS A 406 17.43 -13.83 -20.19
CA LYS A 406 16.67 -14.93 -20.83
C LYS A 406 15.91 -15.80 -19.82
N LYS A 407 16.52 -16.09 -18.66
CA LYS A 407 15.90 -16.85 -17.57
C LYS A 407 14.68 -16.10 -17.02
N ARG A 408 14.83 -14.81 -16.71
CA ARG A 408 13.75 -13.98 -16.16
C ARG A 408 12.61 -13.77 -17.16
N LYS A 409 12.90 -13.52 -18.43
CA LYS A 409 11.88 -13.44 -19.50
C LYS A 409 10.99 -14.69 -19.48
N LYS A 410 11.60 -15.87 -19.47
CA LYS A 410 10.87 -17.14 -19.39
C LYS A 410 10.06 -17.25 -18.09
N GLU A 411 10.56 -16.77 -16.95
CA GLU A 411 9.77 -16.75 -15.72
C GLU A 411 8.52 -15.88 -15.86
N VAL A 412 8.66 -14.67 -16.40
CA VAL A 412 7.58 -13.69 -16.58
C VAL A 412 6.51 -14.19 -17.55
N GLU A 413 6.92 -14.74 -18.70
CA GLU A 413 6.00 -15.32 -19.70
C GLU A 413 5.21 -16.52 -19.15
N ASN A 414 5.73 -17.20 -18.13
CA ASN A 414 5.13 -18.40 -17.55
C ASN A 414 4.49 -18.18 -16.17
N PHE A 415 4.20 -16.92 -15.78
CA PHE A 415 3.46 -16.68 -14.54
C PHE A 415 2.11 -17.39 -14.53
N LEU A 416 1.28 -17.08 -15.52
CA LEU A 416 -0.02 -17.69 -15.77
C LEU A 416 -0.19 -17.91 -17.29
N PRO A 417 0.19 -19.09 -17.82
CA PRO A 417 -0.08 -19.44 -19.22
C PRO A 417 -1.59 -19.44 -19.53
N ASP A 418 -1.98 -19.10 -20.76
CA ASP A 418 -3.39 -19.00 -21.17
C ASP A 418 -4.15 -20.34 -21.04
N ASN A 419 -3.43 -21.46 -21.16
CA ASN A 419 -3.97 -22.81 -21.00
C ASN A 419 -3.81 -23.38 -19.57
N ALA A 420 -3.31 -22.59 -18.62
CA ALA A 420 -3.06 -23.05 -17.26
C ALA A 420 -4.37 -23.31 -16.51
N LYS A 421 -4.56 -24.54 -16.05
CA LYS A 421 -5.75 -24.95 -15.29
C LYS A 421 -5.55 -24.68 -13.79
N PHE A 422 -5.92 -23.48 -13.38
CA PHE A 422 -6.15 -23.14 -11.96
C PHE A 422 -7.65 -23.22 -11.66
N ASP A 423 -8.01 -23.68 -10.46
CA ASP A 423 -9.40 -23.67 -9.99
C ASP A 423 -9.91 -22.23 -9.78
N ALA A 424 -9.00 -21.29 -9.49
CA ALA A 424 -9.23 -19.85 -9.52
C ALA A 424 -7.90 -19.10 -9.71
N ALA A 425 -7.88 -18.09 -10.57
CA ALA A 425 -6.75 -17.21 -10.81
C ALA A 425 -7.15 -15.75 -10.56
N PHE A 426 -6.52 -15.10 -9.58
CA PHE A 426 -6.73 -13.69 -9.25
C PHE A 426 -5.63 -12.89 -9.94
N VAL A 427 -6.03 -11.96 -10.82
CA VAL A 427 -5.10 -11.24 -11.70
C VAL A 427 -5.30 -9.73 -11.58
N ASP A 428 -4.19 -9.00 -11.51
CA ASP A 428 -4.16 -7.54 -11.50
C ASP A 428 -4.76 -6.97 -12.80
N ALA A 429 -5.71 -6.06 -12.64
CA ALA A 429 -6.40 -5.35 -13.72
C ALA A 429 -6.49 -3.83 -13.45
N GLY A 430 -5.62 -3.27 -12.61
CA GLY A 430 -5.67 -1.86 -12.22
C GLY A 430 -5.41 -0.87 -13.36
N SER A 431 -4.80 -1.35 -14.47
CA SER A 431 -4.46 -0.55 -15.65
C SER A 431 -3.53 0.62 -15.31
N GLY A 432 -3.40 1.60 -16.20
CA GLY A 432 -2.56 2.77 -15.96
C GLY A 432 -1.07 2.47 -16.12
N MET A 433 -0.23 3.14 -15.33
CA MET A 433 1.23 3.12 -15.54
C MET A 433 1.93 1.94 -14.87
N ILE A 434 1.37 1.39 -13.79
CA ILE A 434 2.07 0.42 -12.94
C ILE A 434 1.32 -0.91 -12.69
N HIS A 435 0.19 -1.14 -13.37
CA HIS A 435 -0.66 -2.32 -13.17
C HIS A 435 -1.03 -3.03 -14.47
N GLY A 436 -1.75 -4.14 -14.33
CA GLY A 436 -2.12 -5.07 -15.40
C GLY A 436 -3.24 -4.52 -16.28
N ASP A 437 -3.27 -4.93 -17.55
CA ASP A 437 -4.41 -4.71 -18.43
C ASP A 437 -5.32 -5.95 -18.37
N PRO A 438 -6.62 -5.81 -18.05
CA PRO A 438 -7.52 -6.96 -18.01
C PRO A 438 -7.56 -7.75 -19.34
N GLN A 439 -7.36 -7.08 -20.49
CA GLN A 439 -7.36 -7.74 -21.79
C GLN A 439 -6.22 -8.76 -21.94
N ASP A 440 -5.15 -8.62 -21.17
CA ASP A 440 -4.01 -9.55 -21.16
C ASP A 440 -4.43 -10.99 -20.81
N TYR A 441 -5.57 -11.14 -20.13
CA TYR A 441 -6.08 -12.42 -19.66
C TYR A 441 -7.34 -12.89 -20.40
N PHE A 442 -7.88 -12.15 -21.38
CA PHE A 442 -9.16 -12.50 -22.01
C PHE A 442 -9.16 -13.84 -22.76
N ASN A 443 -7.99 -14.28 -23.22
CA ASN A 443 -7.83 -15.58 -23.90
C ASN A 443 -7.62 -16.75 -22.93
N ASN A 444 -7.59 -16.50 -21.61
CA ASN A 444 -7.44 -17.57 -20.64
C ASN A 444 -8.72 -18.42 -20.57
N GLU A 445 -8.58 -19.73 -20.66
CA GLU A 445 -9.74 -20.65 -20.62
C GLU A 445 -10.15 -21.04 -19.19
N GLY A 446 -9.37 -20.62 -18.18
CA GLY A 446 -9.56 -20.94 -16.76
C GLY A 446 -10.57 -20.05 -16.03
N VAL A 447 -10.70 -20.19 -14.71
CA VAL A 447 -11.57 -19.31 -13.91
C VAL A 447 -10.77 -18.10 -13.44
N VAL A 448 -10.97 -16.94 -14.08
CA VAL A 448 -10.20 -15.71 -13.80
C VAL A 448 -11.04 -14.68 -13.04
N TYR A 449 -10.38 -14.05 -12.09
CA TYR A 449 -10.92 -13.04 -11.21
C TYR A 449 -10.06 -11.79 -11.31
N TYR A 450 -10.61 -10.69 -11.81
CA TYR A 450 -9.89 -9.42 -11.93
C TYR A 450 -9.91 -8.66 -10.60
N MET A 451 -8.75 -8.20 -10.14
CA MET A 451 -8.55 -7.46 -8.90
C MET A 451 -7.80 -6.14 -9.16
N HIS A 452 -7.53 -5.38 -8.09
CA HIS A 452 -6.86 -4.08 -8.15
C HIS A 452 -7.58 -3.06 -9.05
N THR A 453 -8.91 -3.10 -9.16
CA THR A 453 -9.59 -2.18 -10.08
C THR A 453 -10.91 -1.65 -9.53
N GLY A 454 -11.04 -0.32 -9.56
CA GLY A 454 -12.30 0.39 -9.29
C GLY A 454 -13.17 0.57 -10.54
N LYS A 455 -12.69 0.12 -11.71
CA LYS A 455 -13.34 0.35 -13.01
C LYS A 455 -14.15 -0.86 -13.44
N SER A 456 -15.23 -0.62 -14.19
CA SER A 456 -15.91 -1.68 -14.92
C SER A 456 -15.03 -2.17 -16.07
N ILE A 457 -15.02 -3.48 -16.29
CA ILE A 457 -14.38 -4.10 -17.44
C ILE A 457 -15.49 -4.58 -18.37
N GLU A 458 -15.45 -4.15 -19.62
CA GLU A 458 -16.40 -4.58 -20.65
C GLU A 458 -15.93 -5.87 -21.32
N ASN A 459 -16.87 -6.63 -21.89
CA ASN A 459 -16.59 -7.83 -22.69
C ASN A 459 -15.79 -8.92 -21.96
N ILE A 460 -15.98 -9.04 -20.65
CA ILE A 460 -15.36 -10.09 -19.83
C ILE A 460 -15.81 -11.48 -20.34
N PRO A 461 -14.89 -12.43 -20.57
CA PRO A 461 -15.22 -13.82 -20.92
C PRO A 461 -16.16 -14.51 -19.91
N LYS A 462 -16.95 -15.48 -20.37
CA LYS A 462 -18.00 -16.13 -19.56
C LYS A 462 -17.51 -16.78 -18.25
N ASN A 463 -16.29 -17.28 -18.26
CA ASN A 463 -15.57 -17.93 -17.15
C ASN A 463 -14.87 -16.93 -16.22
N HIS A 464 -14.90 -15.63 -16.54
CA HIS A 464 -14.17 -14.59 -15.81
C HIS A 464 -15.13 -13.65 -15.07
N GLN A 465 -14.65 -12.98 -14.03
CA GLN A 465 -15.44 -11.98 -13.30
C GLN A 465 -14.58 -10.97 -12.53
N LEU A 466 -15.14 -9.82 -12.20
CA LEU A 466 -14.54 -8.86 -11.27
C LEU A 466 -14.66 -9.35 -9.82
N LEU A 467 -13.58 -9.25 -9.04
CA LEU A 467 -13.67 -9.36 -7.59
C LEU A 467 -14.35 -8.14 -7.00
N LYS A 468 -15.05 -8.35 -5.90
CA LYS A 468 -15.74 -7.30 -5.15
C LYS A 468 -15.41 -7.44 -3.67
N SER A 469 -15.25 -6.31 -2.99
CA SER A 469 -15.12 -6.30 -1.54
C SER A 469 -16.28 -7.06 -0.88
N GLY A 470 -15.95 -7.93 0.07
CA GLY A 470 -16.87 -8.80 0.78
C GLY A 470 -17.16 -10.12 0.05
N MET A 471 -16.76 -10.28 -1.21
CA MET A 471 -16.96 -11.53 -1.95
C MET A 471 -16.19 -12.69 -1.30
N LYS A 472 -16.84 -13.85 -1.23
CA LYS A 472 -16.20 -15.13 -0.89
C LYS A 472 -16.13 -16.00 -2.13
N VAL A 473 -14.92 -16.36 -2.54
CA VAL A 473 -14.67 -17.35 -3.61
C VAL A 473 -14.43 -18.70 -2.94
N ASN A 474 -15.35 -19.64 -3.14
CA ASN A 474 -15.17 -21.03 -2.69
C ASN A 474 -14.40 -21.79 -3.77
N ILE A 475 -13.25 -22.35 -3.41
CA ILE A 475 -12.43 -23.16 -4.31
C ILE A 475 -12.75 -24.63 -4.07
N HIS A 476 -12.85 -25.08 -2.81
CA HIS A 476 -13.49 -26.35 -2.44
C HIS A 476 -14.01 -26.40 -0.98
#